data_AF-A0A4R3AEK7-F1
#
_entry.id   AF-A0A4R3AEK7-F1
#
_cell.length_a   1.000
_cell.length_b   1.000
_cell.length_c   1.000
_cell.angle_alpha   90.00
_cell.angle_beta   90.00
_cell.angle_gamma   90.00
#
_symmetry.space_group_name_H-M   'P 1'
#
loop_
_entity.id
_entity.type
_entity.pdbx_description
1 polymer ?
#
loop_
_entity_poly.entity_id
_entity_poly.type
_entity_poly.pdbx_seq_one_letter_code
_entity_poly.pdbx_strand_id
1 'polypeptide(L)'
;MSVRKLSIELPEVMIEAIEHRIDAGRYQSTSDVMRAAIDALLREEEAQDTQLDAVREQVRASLDDPRPNLSSAEMHKHIENLYAGHRG
;
A
#
# COMPACT_ATOMS: atom_id res chain seq x y z
N MET A 1 17.28 23.15 2.07
CA MET A 1 16.29 22.41 2.88
C MET A 1 16.00 23.22 4.13
N SER A 2 14.79 23.77 4.26
CA SER A 2 14.34 24.55 5.42
C SER A 2 13.80 23.61 6.49
N VAL A 3 14.39 23.65 7.70
CA VAL A 3 13.92 22.86 8.84
C VAL A 3 13.02 23.74 9.70
N ARG A 4 11.82 23.27 10.05
CA ARG A 4 10.93 23.91 11.02
C ARG A 4 10.83 23.04 12.28
N LYS A 5 10.85 23.68 13.45
CA LYS A 5 10.64 22.98 14.72
C LYS A 5 9.16 22.67 14.90
N LEU A 6 8.87 21.45 15.30
CA LEU A 6 7.53 20.99 15.67
C LEU A 6 7.59 20.58 17.15
N SER A 7 6.63 21.06 17.95
CA SER A 7 6.42 20.60 19.33
C SER A 7 5.20 19.70 19.33
N ILE A 8 5.38 18.45 19.78
CA ILE A 8 4.32 17.44 19.84
C ILE A 8 4.28 16.84 21.23
N GLU A 9 3.09 16.41 21.65
CA GLU A 9 2.91 15.55 22.82
C GLU A 9 2.79 14.11 22.33
N LEU A 10 3.54 13.21 22.98
CA LEU A 10 3.54 11.79 22.68
C LEU A 10 3.16 11.02 23.96
N PRO A 11 2.44 9.90 23.84
CA PRO A 11 2.27 8.97 24.94
C PRO A 11 3.61 8.49 25.50
N GLU A 12 3.70 8.31 26.81
CA GLU A 12 4.93 7.88 27.51
C GLU A 12 5.55 6.64 26.87
N VAL A 13 4.72 5.64 26.55
CA VAL A 13 5.16 4.40 25.88
C VAL A 13 5.88 4.64 24.55
N MET A 14 5.54 5.70 23.82
CA MET A 14 6.23 6.06 22.58
C MET A 14 7.57 6.75 22.86
N ILE A 15 7.65 7.55 23.92
CA ILE A 15 8.90 8.20 24.35
C ILE A 15 9.91 7.13 24.77
N GLU A 16 9.51 6.19 25.64
CA GLU A 16 10.34 5.05 26.06
C GLU A 16 10.83 4.24 24.84
N ALA A 17 9.95 4.03 23.87
CA ALA A 17 10.28 3.32 22.64
C ALA A 17 11.33 4.08 21.79
N ILE A 18 11.26 5.41 21.74
CA ILE A 18 12.27 6.24 21.06
C ILE A 18 13.61 6.15 21.79
N GLU A 19 13.61 6.33 23.12
CA GLU A 19 14.82 6.27 23.95
C GLU A 19 15.53 4.92 23.80
N HIS A 20 14.79 3.82 23.90
CA HIS A 20 15.34 2.47 23.69
C HIS A 20 16.01 2.29 22.31
N ARG A 21 15.51 2.96 21.26
CA ARG A 21 16.12 2.89 19.92
C ARG A 21 17.41 3.69 19.84
N ILE A 22 17.49 4.81 20.55
CA ILE A 22 18.71 5.63 20.66
C ILE A 22 19.76 4.88 21.50
N ASP A 23 19.37 4.33 22.65
CA ASP A 23 20.26 3.56 23.54
C ASP A 23 20.82 2.30 22.85
N ALA A 24 20.01 1.67 21.99
CA ALA A 24 20.46 0.56 21.14
C ALA A 24 21.41 0.99 20.00
N GLY A 25 21.74 2.28 19.88
CA GLY A 25 22.62 2.82 18.84
C GLY A 25 22.02 2.80 17.44
N ARG A 26 20.71 2.57 17.28
CA ARG A 26 20.05 2.54 15.97
C ARG A 26 19.82 3.93 15.38
N TYR A 27 19.75 4.96 16.23
CA TYR A 27 19.55 6.35 15.84
C TYR A 27 20.40 7.27 16.71
N GLN A 28 20.81 8.40 16.13
CA GLN A 28 21.69 9.36 16.82
C GLN A 28 20.93 10.41 17.64
N SER A 29 19.62 10.56 17.42
CA SER A 29 18.79 11.52 18.14
C SER A 29 17.30 11.21 18.01
N THR A 30 16.49 11.81 18.88
CA THR A 30 15.02 11.79 18.75
C THR A 30 14.54 12.33 17.41
N SER A 31 15.15 13.41 16.90
CA SER A 31 14.78 13.98 15.60
C SER A 31 15.06 13.03 14.43
N ASP A 32 16.06 12.16 14.57
CA ASP A 32 16.41 11.15 13.58
C ASP A 32 15.38 10.01 13.57
N VAL A 33 14.98 9.54 14.76
CA VAL A 33 13.87 8.56 14.91
C VAL A 33 12.57 9.11 14.31
N MET A 34 12.22 10.36 14.66
CA MET A 34 10.99 10.99 14.17
C MET A 34 11.01 11.17 12.65
N ARG A 35 12.14 11.54 12.06
CA ARG A 35 12.26 11.62 10.59
C ARG A 35 12.04 10.25 9.96
N ALA A 36 12.72 9.23 10.46
CA ALA A 36 12.56 7.87 9.94
C ALA A 36 11.13 7.33 10.08
N ALA A 37 10.42 7.70 11.16
CA ALA A 37 9.02 7.36 11.34
C ALA A 37 8.11 8.05 10.31
N ILE A 38 8.31 9.36 10.06
CA ILE A 38 7.56 10.08 9.03
C ILE A 38 7.88 9.53 7.63
N ASP A 39 9.14 9.24 7.31
CA ASP A 39 9.53 8.66 6.02
C ASP A 39 8.94 7.25 5.82
N ALA A 40 8.73 6.49 6.89
CA ALA A 40 8.03 5.21 6.83
C ALA A 40 6.53 5.40 6.58
N LEU A 41 5.90 6.35 7.26
CA LEU A 41 4.48 6.68 7.08
C LEU A 41 4.20 7.15 5.64
N LEU A 42 4.98 8.07 5.10
CA LEU A 42 4.80 8.58 3.74
C LEU A 42 4.94 7.47 2.69
N ARG A 43 5.90 6.55 2.85
CA ARG A 43 6.03 5.39 1.96
C ARG A 43 4.83 4.45 2.05
N GLU A 44 4.27 4.27 3.24
CA GLU A 44 3.08 3.45 3.44
C GLU A 44 1.85 4.10 2.77
N GLU A 45 1.68 5.41 2.92
CA GLU A 45 0.61 6.18 2.26
C GLU A 45 0.72 6.10 0.74
N GLU A 46 1.91 6.30 0.16
CA GLU A 46 2.17 6.16 -1.28
C GLU A 46 1.81 4.74 -1.79
N ALA A 47 2.13 3.71 -1.01
CA ALA A 47 1.81 2.33 -1.35
C ALA A 47 0.30 2.04 -1.29
N GLN A 48 -0.40 2.58 -0.30
CA GLN A 48 -1.85 2.41 -0.14
C GLN A 48 -2.64 3.09 -1.26
N ASP A 49 -2.24 4.31 -1.65
CA ASP A 49 -2.87 5.04 -2.75
C ASP A 49 -2.74 4.27 -4.07
N THR A 50 -1.56 3.70 -4.34
CA THR A 50 -1.31 2.91 -5.55
C THR A 50 -2.20 1.65 -5.62
N GLN A 51 -2.42 0.97 -4.49
CA GLN A 51 -3.24 -0.24 -4.47
C GLN A 51 -4.73 0.06 -4.68
N LEU A 52 -5.24 1.13 -4.04
CA LEU A 52 -6.63 1.54 -4.21
C LEU A 52 -6.92 2.02 -5.63
N ASP A 53 -5.97 2.73 -6.24
CA ASP A 53 -6.14 3.22 -7.61
C ASP A 53 -6.11 2.09 -8.65
N ALA A 54 -5.26 1.08 -8.47
CA ALA A 54 -5.27 -0.12 -9.32
C ALA A 54 -6.63 -0.86 -9.26
N VAL A 55 -7.22 -0.99 -8.08
CA VAL A 55 -8.55 -1.60 -7.92
C VAL A 55 -9.63 -0.74 -8.57
N ARG A 56 -9.59 0.59 -8.38
CA ARG A 56 -10.55 1.52 -9.02
C ARG A 56 -10.47 1.46 -10.54
N GLU A 57 -9.26 1.40 -11.10
CA GLU A 57 -9.04 1.27 -12.54
C GLU A 57 -9.60 -0.06 -13.07
N GLN A 58 -9.33 -1.17 -12.39
CA GLN A 58 -9.87 -2.49 -12.77
C GLN A 58 -11.41 -2.52 -12.74
N VAL A 59 -12.02 -1.92 -11.71
CA VAL A 59 -13.48 -1.81 -11.61
C VAL A 59 -14.04 -0.98 -12.76
N ARG A 60 -13.42 0.17 -13.06
CA ARG A 60 -13.85 1.02 -14.18
C ARG A 60 -13.72 0.30 -15.51
N ALA A 61 -12.60 -0.36 -15.77
CA ALA A 61 -12.40 -1.17 -16.97
C ALA A 61 -13.44 -2.29 -17.12
N SER A 62 -13.89 -2.87 -16.00
CA SER A 62 -14.95 -3.89 -16.00
C SER A 62 -16.33 -3.31 -16.27
N LEU A 63 -16.63 -2.11 -15.74
CA LEU A 63 -17.90 -1.41 -15.98
C LEU A 63 -18.01 -0.87 -17.41
N ASP A 64 -16.88 -0.43 -17.98
CA ASP A 64 -16.78 0.09 -19.34
C ASP A 64 -16.58 -1.04 -20.38
N ASP A 65 -16.51 -2.33 -19.97
CA ASP A 65 -16.34 -3.45 -20.89
C ASP A 65 -17.60 -3.65 -21.76
N PRO A 66 -17.51 -3.48 -23.09
CA PRO A 66 -18.65 -3.61 -23.99
C PRO A 66 -19.06 -5.08 -24.23
N ARG A 67 -18.33 -6.06 -23.69
CA ARG A 67 -18.63 -7.48 -23.89
C ARG A 67 -19.98 -7.84 -23.23
N PRO A 68 -20.75 -8.73 -23.86
CA PRO A 68 -22.05 -9.13 -23.33
C PRO A 68 -21.89 -9.92 -22.03
N ASN A 69 -22.89 -9.77 -21.15
CA ASN A 69 -22.99 -10.60 -19.95
C ASN A 69 -23.10 -12.08 -20.35
N LEU A 70 -22.23 -12.91 -19.79
CA LEU A 70 -22.26 -14.35 -19.99
C LEU A 70 -22.97 -15.03 -18.82
N SER A 71 -23.79 -16.03 -19.12
CA SER A 71 -24.25 -16.96 -18.10
C SER A 71 -23.09 -17.82 -17.58
N SER A 72 -23.25 -18.40 -16.39
CA SER A 72 -22.22 -19.27 -15.81
C SER A 72 -21.86 -20.46 -16.72
N ALA A 73 -22.82 -21.01 -17.46
CA ALA A 73 -22.60 -22.10 -18.40
C ALA A 73 -21.78 -21.67 -19.64
N GLU A 74 -22.06 -20.47 -20.17
CA GLU A 74 -21.31 -19.90 -21.30
C GLU A 74 -19.88 -19.55 -20.91
N MET A 75 -19.68 -18.97 -19.72
CA MET A 75 -18.34 -18.74 -19.17
C MET A 75 -17.54 -20.04 -19.03
N HIS A 76 -18.16 -21.10 -18.48
CA HIS A 76 -17.47 -22.38 -18.29
C HIS A 76 -16.99 -22.96 -19.62
N LYS A 77 -17.89 -22.99 -20.61
CA LYS A 77 -17.58 -23.44 -21.97
C LYS A 77 -16.48 -22.58 -22.63
N HIS A 78 -16.51 -21.26 -22.41
CA HIS A 78 -15.48 -20.37 -22.93
C HIS A 78 -14.09 -20.70 -22.36
N ILE A 79 -14.01 -20.94 -21.05
CA ILE A 79 -12.76 -21.31 -20.37
C ILE A 79 -12.25 -22.67 -20.85
N GLU A 80 -13.11 -23.68 -20.96
CA GLU A 80 -12.74 -25.01 -21.48
C GLU A 80 -12.13 -24.92 -22.89
N ASN A 81 -12.73 -24.11 -23.77
CA ASN A 81 -12.23 -23.90 -25.12
C ASN A 81 -10.86 -23.20 -25.14
N LEU A 82 -10.63 -22.21 -24.26
CA LEU A 82 -9.34 -21.55 -24.11
C LEU A 82 -8.24 -22.54 -23.69
N TYR A 83 -8.54 -23.41 -22.73
CA TYR A 83 -7.60 -24.44 -22.26
C TYR A 83 -7.33 -25.51 -23.32
N ALA A 84 -8.35 -25.92 -24.08
CA ALA A 84 -8.18 -26.89 -25.17
C ALA A 84 -7.27 -26.34 -26.28
N GLY A 85 -7.36 -25.04 -26.58
CA GLY A 85 -6.52 -24.38 -27.59
C GLY A 85 -5.07 -24.11 -27.16
N HIS A 86 -4.76 -24.09 -25.86
CA HIS A 86 -3.40 -23.94 -25.34
C HIS A 86 -2.66 -25.27 -25.12
N ARG A 87 -3.37 -26.41 -25.22
CA ARG A 87 -2.83 -27.74 -24.92
C ARG A 87 -2.58 -28.60 -26.17
N GLY A 88 -2.59 -27.99 -27.36
CA GLY A 88 -2.17 -28.58 -28.64
C GLY A 88 -1.01 -27.80 -29.23
#